data_AF-A0A494SZU7-F1
#
_entry.id   AF-A0A494SZU7-F1
#
_cell.length_a   1.000
_cell.length_b   1.000
_cell.length_c   1.000
_cell.angle_alpha   90.00
_cell.angle_beta   90.00
_cell.angle_gamma   90.00
#
_symmetry.space_group_name_H-M   'P 1'
#
loop_
_entity.id
_entity.type
_entity.pdbx_description
1 polymer ?
#
loop_
_entity_poly.entity_id
_entity_poly.type
_entity_poly.pdbx_seq_one_letter_code
_entity_poly.pdbx_strand_id
1 'polypeptide(L)'
;MSGVCIPQRRNDSPQDTRGTVPAGTVVFKTGSVIDHLVGANEIIPTSHGPSKSGYRLAPMSADFPTAAYFPYNPDTGFDAPVQLAIAFVLRHDPNPTILVPSIGSLSGTRSLESFAKKRPVLTPLNEGRSHAVRGSAMLVYAPALKELELAMRYGRRGSIAVVEDPSWLADRWADEIGAANLGSVPPRIHSVSRTPEHERILKAIDWAGNNGWHDAPGKRDLIRLLGELNGIGKLDKGEVVAYQLVHGRNHRYQSLLGLEKQVDKIIGRRG
;
A
#
# COMPACT_ATOMS: atom_id res chain seq x y z
N MET A 1 -21.78 -60.58 13.38
CA MET A 1 -20.76 -60.41 14.44
C MET A 1 -19.44 -60.19 13.74
N SER A 2 -19.05 -58.93 13.56
CA SER A 2 -17.89 -58.52 12.77
C SER A 2 -17.02 -57.64 13.64
N GLY A 3 -15.83 -58.14 13.99
CA GLY A 3 -14.88 -57.51 14.89
C GLY A 3 -14.18 -56.31 14.27
N VAL A 4 -14.08 -55.24 15.04
CA VAL A 4 -13.38 -53.99 14.70
C VAL A 4 -11.94 -54.11 15.19
N CYS A 5 -10.97 -54.07 14.26
CA CYS A 5 -9.55 -53.93 14.57
C CYS A 5 -9.21 -52.45 14.77
N ILE A 6 -8.73 -52.11 15.98
CA ILE A 6 -8.17 -50.80 16.32
C ILE A 6 -6.64 -50.96 16.38
N PRO A 7 -5.84 -50.24 15.56
CA PRO A 7 -4.40 -50.24 15.72
C PRO A 7 -3.95 -49.23 16.79
N GLN A 8 -3.19 -49.73 17.77
CA GLN A 8 -2.50 -48.94 18.80
C GLN A 8 -1.39 -48.09 18.16
N ARG A 9 -1.39 -46.77 18.41
CA ARG A 9 -0.25 -45.88 18.11
C ARG A 9 0.81 -46.02 19.19
N ARG A 10 2.04 -46.33 18.76
CA ARG A 10 3.26 -46.22 19.58
C ARG A 10 3.66 -44.76 19.72
N ASN A 11 4.00 -44.38 20.95
CA ASN A 11 4.66 -43.12 21.29
C ASN A 11 6.17 -43.35 21.23
N ASP A 12 6.82 -42.79 20.21
CA ASP A 12 8.28 -42.70 20.17
C ASP A 12 8.65 -41.20 20.17
N SER A 13 9.24 -40.76 21.29
CA SER A 13 9.86 -39.45 21.45
C SER A 13 11.19 -39.39 20.71
N PRO A 14 11.47 -38.36 19.88
CA PRO A 14 12.82 -38.15 19.37
C PRO A 14 13.67 -37.36 20.36
N GLN A 15 14.89 -37.86 20.53
CA GLN A 15 15.93 -37.36 21.39
C GLN A 15 16.49 -36.00 20.94
N ASP A 16 16.92 -35.27 21.96
CA ASP A 16 17.68 -34.03 22.00
C ASP A 16 19.01 -34.15 21.22
N THR A 17 19.14 -33.42 20.11
CA THR A 17 20.44 -33.16 19.46
C THR A 17 20.71 -31.66 19.47
N ARG A 18 21.52 -31.25 20.44
CA ARG A 18 22.13 -29.92 20.53
C ARG A 18 23.14 -29.74 19.39
N GLY A 19 22.72 -29.03 18.34
CA GLY A 19 23.59 -28.48 17.32
C GLY A 19 23.85 -27.00 17.62
N THR A 20 25.08 -26.68 18.01
CA THR A 20 25.60 -25.32 18.17
C THR A 20 25.63 -24.63 16.80
N VAL A 21 24.80 -23.60 16.60
CA VAL A 21 24.82 -22.75 15.40
C VAL A 21 25.64 -21.48 15.71
N PRO A 22 26.60 -21.07 14.87
CA PRO A 22 27.35 -19.85 15.10
C PRO A 22 26.46 -18.61 14.93
N ALA A 23 26.50 -17.73 15.93
CA ALA A 23 25.90 -16.41 15.91
C ALA A 23 26.60 -15.51 14.87
N GLY A 24 26.15 -15.59 13.62
CA GLY A 24 26.42 -14.60 12.60
C GLY A 24 25.34 -13.52 12.65
N THR A 25 25.53 -12.50 13.49
CA THR A 25 24.73 -11.27 13.41
C THR A 25 25.11 -10.57 12.11
N VAL A 26 24.31 -10.75 11.06
CA VAL A 26 24.38 -9.89 9.87
C VAL A 26 23.72 -8.57 10.24
N VAL A 27 24.54 -7.63 10.73
CA VAL A 27 24.14 -6.23 10.89
C VAL A 27 24.04 -5.64 9.48
N PHE A 28 22.86 -5.73 8.86
CA PHE A 28 22.56 -4.88 7.71
C PHE A 28 22.48 -3.43 8.20
N LYS A 29 23.45 -2.59 7.78
CA LYS A 29 23.39 -1.15 7.99
C LYS A 29 22.17 -0.59 7.23
N THR A 30 21.04 -0.49 7.91
CA THR A 30 19.86 0.30 7.53
C THR A 30 20.21 1.77 7.24
N GLY A 31 21.41 2.22 7.59
CA GLY A 31 21.97 3.52 7.21
C GLY A 31 21.96 3.78 5.71
N SER A 32 22.31 2.83 4.84
CA SER A 32 22.55 3.16 3.41
C SER A 32 21.31 3.62 2.63
N VAL A 33 20.11 3.12 2.95
CA VAL A 33 18.87 3.51 2.26
C VAL A 33 18.32 4.80 2.85
N ILE A 34 18.43 4.96 4.18
CA ILE A 34 18.10 6.22 4.86
C ILE A 34 19.05 7.32 4.40
N ASP A 35 20.35 7.08 4.30
CA ASP A 35 21.36 8.06 3.88
C ASP A 35 21.17 8.50 2.41
N HIS A 36 20.71 7.58 1.52
CA HIS A 36 20.35 7.95 0.15
C HIS A 36 19.03 8.72 0.05
N LEU A 37 18.05 8.41 0.89
CA LEU A 37 16.77 9.15 0.93
C LEU A 37 16.87 10.47 1.70
N VAL A 38 17.75 10.57 2.70
CA VAL A 38 17.98 11.74 3.55
C VAL A 38 18.99 12.72 2.92
N GLY A 39 19.65 12.31 1.84
CA GLY A 39 20.73 13.08 1.21
C GLY A 39 22.04 12.81 1.95
N ALA A 40 23.08 12.45 1.19
CA ALA A 40 24.41 12.23 1.74
C ALA A 40 24.84 13.44 2.57
N ASN A 41 25.11 13.21 3.86
CA ASN A 41 25.65 14.22 4.76
C ASN A 41 27.01 14.71 4.25
N GLU A 42 27.11 16.00 3.88
CA GLU A 42 28.32 16.75 4.21
C GLU A 42 28.30 17.02 5.72
N ILE A 43 29.21 16.37 6.43
CA ILE A 43 29.51 16.69 7.83
C ILE A 43 30.23 18.04 7.81
N ILE A 44 29.52 19.13 8.09
CA ILE A 44 30.16 20.40 8.50
C ILE A 44 30.31 20.32 10.02
N PRO A 45 31.54 20.21 10.57
CA PRO A 45 31.73 20.18 12.02
C PRO A 45 31.48 21.59 12.57
N THR A 46 30.33 21.80 13.20
CA THR A 46 30.17 22.91 14.14
C THR A 46 30.65 22.45 15.52
N SER A 47 31.73 23.07 15.97
CA SER A 47 32.25 22.89 17.32
C SER A 47 31.24 23.43 18.35
N HIS A 48 31.19 22.77 19.51
CA HIS A 48 30.51 23.13 20.77
C HIS A 48 29.08 22.62 21.00
N GLY A 49 28.95 21.61 21.89
CA GLY A 49 27.76 21.40 22.73
C GLY A 49 27.08 20.02 22.62
N PRO A 50 26.54 19.45 23.72
CA PRO A 50 26.20 18.04 23.79
C PRO A 50 24.93 17.68 23.02
N SER A 51 25.09 16.60 22.25
CA SER A 51 24.18 15.92 21.33
C SER A 51 22.72 15.79 21.79
N LYS A 52 21.83 16.50 21.11
CA LYS A 52 20.51 15.97 20.72
C LYS A 52 20.62 15.58 19.25
N SER A 53 20.71 14.28 18.97
CA SER A 53 20.62 13.73 17.61
C SER A 53 19.20 14.01 17.07
N GLY A 54 19.04 15.20 16.49
CA GLY A 54 17.89 15.56 15.67
C GLY A 54 18.28 15.33 14.22
N TYR A 55 17.63 14.38 13.56
CA TYR A 55 17.75 14.21 12.12
C TYR A 55 17.17 15.46 11.45
N ARG A 56 18.03 16.32 10.90
CA ARG A 56 17.61 17.45 10.07
C ARG A 56 17.50 16.94 8.64
N LEU A 57 16.27 16.74 8.16
CA LEU A 57 16.02 16.29 6.79
C LEU A 57 16.49 17.36 5.80
N ALA A 58 17.24 16.96 4.77
CA ALA A 58 17.71 17.85 3.72
C ALA A 58 16.53 18.53 2.99
N PRO A 59 16.71 19.78 2.52
CA PRO A 59 15.67 20.51 1.78
C PRO A 59 15.17 19.69 0.58
N MET A 60 13.87 19.78 0.29
CA MET A 60 13.23 19.02 -0.80
C MET A 60 13.80 19.45 -2.15
N SER A 61 14.26 18.48 -2.96
CA SER A 61 14.29 18.71 -4.40
C SER A 61 12.85 18.76 -4.91
N ALA A 62 12.59 19.57 -5.95
CA ALA A 62 11.27 19.62 -6.59
C ALA A 62 10.83 18.26 -7.18
N ASP A 63 11.78 17.32 -7.33
CA ASP A 63 11.59 16.01 -7.95
C ASP A 63 11.30 14.88 -6.94
N PHE A 64 11.17 15.18 -5.64
CA PHE A 64 10.88 14.13 -4.66
C PHE A 64 9.43 13.63 -4.80
N PRO A 65 9.19 12.30 -4.88
CA PRO A 65 7.87 11.76 -5.15
C PRO A 65 6.87 12.13 -4.05
N THR A 66 5.64 12.46 -4.45
CA THR A 66 4.52 12.71 -3.53
C THR A 66 3.84 11.42 -3.09
N ALA A 67 4.03 10.32 -3.81
CA ALA A 67 3.51 9.01 -3.43
C ALA A 67 4.65 7.97 -3.39
N ALA A 68 4.64 7.13 -2.36
CA ALA A 68 5.56 6.02 -2.23
C ALA A 68 4.84 4.78 -1.72
N TYR A 69 5.38 3.61 -2.04
CA TYR A 69 4.98 2.38 -1.39
C TYR A 69 6.20 1.58 -0.94
N PHE A 70 5.97 0.75 0.07
CA PHE A 70 6.95 -0.04 0.78
C PHE A 70 6.42 -1.48 0.85
N PRO A 71 6.90 -2.38 -0.02
CA PRO A 71 6.43 -3.75 -0.05
C PRO A 71 6.73 -4.46 1.28
N TYR A 72 5.86 -5.41 1.63
CA TYR A 72 6.14 -6.33 2.73
C TYR A 72 7.43 -7.11 2.46
N ASN A 73 8.28 -7.22 3.48
CA ASN A 73 9.49 -8.02 3.42
C ASN A 73 9.36 -9.21 4.38
N PRO A 74 9.40 -10.47 3.89
CA PRO A 74 9.24 -11.65 4.75
C PRO A 74 10.37 -11.82 5.77
N ASP A 75 11.57 -11.32 5.48
CA ASP A 75 12.75 -11.46 6.35
C ASP A 75 12.70 -10.45 7.51
N THR A 76 12.25 -9.22 7.24
CA THR A 76 12.21 -8.14 8.24
C THR A 76 10.81 -7.87 8.80
N GLY A 77 9.79 -8.53 8.26
CA GLY A 77 8.39 -8.22 8.52
C GLY A 77 8.03 -6.78 8.14
N PHE A 78 7.06 -6.23 8.86
CA PHE A 78 6.55 -4.87 8.64
C PHE A 78 7.39 -3.75 9.26
N ASP A 79 8.24 -4.02 10.25
CA ASP A 79 8.92 -2.99 11.04
C ASP A 79 9.80 -2.07 10.16
N ALA A 80 10.61 -2.65 9.27
CA ALA A 80 11.48 -1.87 8.38
C ALA A 80 10.69 -1.05 7.33
N PRO A 81 9.74 -1.63 6.56
CA PRO A 81 8.84 -0.85 5.70
C PRO A 81 8.11 0.29 6.43
N VAL A 82 7.62 0.04 7.65
CA VAL A 82 6.94 1.05 8.46
C VAL A 82 7.88 2.20 8.83
N GLN A 83 9.12 1.91 9.25
CA GLN A 83 10.07 2.97 9.60
C GLN A 83 10.41 3.85 8.40
N LEU A 84 10.59 3.25 7.21
CA LEU A 84 10.82 4.00 5.98
C LEU A 84 9.60 4.85 5.59
N ALA A 85 8.38 4.30 5.72
CA ALA A 85 7.15 5.03 5.49
C ALA A 85 6.99 6.22 6.46
N ILE A 86 7.31 6.05 7.74
CA ILE A 86 7.31 7.12 8.75
C ILE A 86 8.28 8.22 8.34
N ALA A 87 9.51 7.86 7.97
CA ALA A 87 10.51 8.84 7.55
C ALA A 87 10.06 9.62 6.31
N PHE A 88 9.44 8.94 5.34
CA PHE A 88 8.87 9.56 4.15
C PHE A 88 7.79 10.58 4.52
N VAL A 89 6.76 10.19 5.28
CA VAL A 89 5.65 11.12 5.57
C VAL A 89 6.08 12.30 6.44
N LEU A 90 7.01 12.08 7.39
CA LEU A 90 7.55 13.15 8.24
C LEU A 90 8.36 14.19 7.46
N ARG A 91 8.89 13.83 6.29
CA ARG A 91 9.55 14.78 5.40
C ARG A 91 8.58 15.76 4.77
N HIS A 92 7.34 15.33 4.52
CA HIS A 92 6.31 16.14 3.87
C HIS A 92 5.41 16.88 4.86
N ASP A 93 5.17 16.29 6.03
CA ASP A 93 4.25 16.82 7.03
C ASP A 93 4.76 16.44 8.43
N PRO A 94 5.01 17.40 9.35
CA PRO A 94 5.41 17.07 10.72
C PRO A 94 4.29 16.37 11.53
N ASN A 95 3.04 16.45 11.08
CA ASN A 95 1.88 15.89 11.76
C ASN A 95 1.00 15.06 10.79
N PRO A 96 1.53 13.99 10.18
CA PRO A 96 0.82 13.19 9.20
C PRO A 96 -0.32 12.40 9.85
N THR A 97 -1.33 12.08 9.04
CA THR A 97 -2.41 11.17 9.43
C THR A 97 -1.99 9.73 9.20
N ILE A 98 -2.32 8.84 10.14
CA ILE A 98 -2.13 7.40 9.98
C ILE A 98 -3.46 6.77 9.60
N LEU A 99 -3.50 6.02 8.52
CA LEU A 99 -4.64 5.23 8.10
C LEU A 99 -4.35 3.75 8.29
N VAL A 100 -5.22 3.08 9.05
CA VAL A 100 -5.15 1.63 9.30
C VAL A 100 -6.51 0.96 9.08
N PRO A 101 -6.56 -0.34 8.76
CA PRO A 101 -7.83 -1.07 8.57
C PRO A 101 -8.69 -1.07 9.83
N SER A 102 -8.05 -1.23 10.99
CA SER A 102 -8.68 -1.16 12.31
C SER A 102 -7.70 -0.65 13.36
N ILE A 103 -8.19 -0.08 14.45
CA ILE A 103 -7.33 0.40 15.56
C ILE A 103 -6.41 -0.72 16.10
N GLY A 104 -6.89 -1.97 16.12
CA GLY A 104 -6.07 -3.12 16.53
C GLY A 104 -4.87 -3.38 15.63
N SER A 105 -4.87 -2.87 14.39
CA SER A 105 -3.75 -3.02 13.45
C SER A 105 -2.53 -2.19 13.86
N LEU A 106 -2.70 -1.18 14.74
CA LEU A 106 -1.59 -0.38 15.25
C LEU A 106 -0.59 -1.22 16.05
N SER A 107 -1.04 -2.28 16.70
CA SER A 107 -0.19 -3.23 17.42
C SER A 107 0.58 -4.17 16.49
N GLY A 108 0.44 -4.05 15.16
CA GLY A 108 1.13 -4.88 14.18
C GLY A 108 2.65 -4.68 14.16
N THR A 109 3.13 -3.48 14.54
CA THR A 109 4.55 -3.18 14.70
C THR A 109 4.77 -2.23 15.88
N ARG A 110 5.93 -2.33 16.55
CA ARG A 110 6.27 -1.40 17.64
C ARG A 110 6.48 0.03 17.14
N SER A 111 7.02 0.17 15.93
CA SER A 111 7.23 1.46 15.27
C SER A 111 5.91 2.17 14.97
N LEU A 112 4.92 1.47 14.41
CA LEU A 112 3.61 2.05 14.11
C LEU A 112 2.87 2.45 15.38
N GLU A 113 2.82 1.55 16.38
CA GLU A 113 2.14 1.82 17.65
C GLU A 113 2.72 3.06 18.34
N SER A 114 4.06 3.15 18.40
CA SER A 114 4.75 4.29 19.02
C SER A 114 4.50 5.60 18.27
N PHE A 115 4.51 5.54 16.94
CA PHE A 115 4.26 6.71 16.11
C PHE A 115 2.81 7.21 16.24
N ALA A 116 1.85 6.30 16.31
CA ALA A 116 0.42 6.63 16.40
C ALA A 116 -0.01 7.34 17.68
N LYS A 117 0.74 7.18 18.78
CA LYS A 117 0.43 7.84 20.08
C LYS A 117 0.31 9.36 20.01
N LYS A 118 0.91 10.00 18.99
CA LYS A 118 0.97 11.47 18.84
C LYS A 118 0.41 11.94 17.49
N ARG A 119 -0.37 11.12 16.80
CA ARG A 119 -0.83 11.40 15.44
C ARG A 119 -2.33 11.12 15.31
N PRO A 120 -3.04 11.85 14.43
CA PRO A 120 -4.41 11.51 14.11
C PRO A 120 -4.47 10.14 13.43
N VAL A 121 -5.37 9.28 13.89
CA VAL A 121 -5.60 7.95 13.32
C VAL A 121 -6.96 7.91 12.62
N LEU A 122 -6.93 7.55 11.34
CA LEU A 122 -8.07 7.31 10.49
C LEU A 122 -8.24 5.80 10.32
N THR A 123 -9.49 5.36 10.30
CA THR A 123 -9.93 4.01 9.97
C THR A 123 -11.21 4.13 9.14
N PRO A 124 -11.56 3.12 8.35
CA PRO A 124 -12.86 3.11 7.68
C PRO A 124 -14.05 3.23 8.63
N LEU A 125 -13.91 2.78 9.88
CA LEU A 125 -14.99 2.84 10.87
C LEU A 125 -15.19 4.26 11.46
N ASN A 126 -14.11 5.03 11.59
CA ASN A 126 -14.15 6.36 12.22
C ASN A 126 -14.05 7.53 11.23
N GLU A 127 -14.14 7.27 9.92
CA GLU A 127 -13.95 8.26 8.85
C GLU A 127 -14.75 9.56 9.07
N GLY A 128 -16.03 9.46 9.45
CA GLY A 128 -16.90 10.61 9.69
C GLY A 128 -16.74 11.28 11.06
N ARG A 129 -15.84 10.79 11.91
CA ARG A 129 -15.61 11.27 13.28
C ARG A 129 -14.14 11.60 13.57
N SER A 130 -13.24 11.28 12.64
CA SER A 130 -11.81 11.48 12.81
C SER A 130 -11.43 12.95 12.64
N HIS A 131 -10.42 13.39 13.38
CA HIS A 131 -9.77 14.68 13.21
C HIS A 131 -8.72 14.69 12.08
N ALA A 132 -8.71 13.67 11.22
CA ALA A 132 -7.84 13.60 10.05
C ALA A 132 -8.02 14.85 9.17
N VAL A 133 -6.93 15.60 8.99
CA VAL A 133 -6.93 16.81 8.18
C VAL A 133 -6.82 16.42 6.71
N ARG A 134 -7.77 16.86 5.90
CA ARG A 134 -7.71 16.67 4.45
C ARG A 134 -6.48 17.38 3.88
N GLY A 135 -5.74 16.68 3.02
CA GLY A 135 -4.50 17.16 2.42
C GLY A 135 -3.25 16.99 3.29
N SER A 136 -3.36 16.44 4.50
CA SER A 136 -2.18 16.03 5.28
C SER A 136 -1.45 14.88 4.59
N ALA A 137 -0.15 14.72 4.87
CA ALA A 137 0.54 13.51 4.44
C ALA A 137 -0.04 12.30 5.18
N MET A 138 -0.12 11.16 4.49
CA MET A 138 -0.76 9.96 5.00
C MET A 138 0.19 8.77 5.00
N LEU A 139 0.31 8.09 6.15
CA LEU A 139 0.87 6.74 6.22
C LEU A 139 -0.30 5.76 6.19
N VAL A 140 -0.35 4.91 5.19
CA VAL A 140 -1.38 3.89 4.98
C VAL A 140 -0.76 2.52 5.25
N TYR A 141 -1.19 1.86 6.32
CA TYR A 141 -0.62 0.58 6.73
C TYR A 141 -1.51 -0.58 6.31
N ALA A 142 -0.92 -1.58 5.63
CA ALA A 142 -1.58 -2.81 5.21
C ALA A 142 -2.97 -2.58 4.56
N PRO A 143 -3.08 -1.70 3.54
CA PRO A 143 -4.38 -1.37 2.98
C PRO A 143 -4.96 -2.51 2.17
N ALA A 144 -6.29 -2.59 2.17
CA ALA A 144 -7.04 -3.12 1.04
C ALA A 144 -7.62 -1.95 0.22
N LEU A 145 -8.45 -2.27 -0.77
CA LEU A 145 -9.11 -1.28 -1.63
C LEU A 145 -9.84 -0.18 -0.83
N LYS A 146 -10.47 -0.53 0.30
CA LYS A 146 -11.23 0.41 1.12
C LYS A 146 -10.35 1.47 1.78
N GLU A 147 -9.22 1.06 2.34
CA GLU A 147 -8.25 1.97 2.96
C GLU A 147 -7.56 2.81 1.90
N LEU A 148 -7.23 2.25 0.73
CA LEU A 148 -6.62 3.05 -0.32
C LEU A 148 -7.58 4.08 -0.91
N GLU A 149 -8.87 3.75 -1.05
CA GLU A 149 -9.92 4.71 -1.39
C GLU A 149 -9.99 5.88 -0.40
N LEU A 150 -9.94 5.57 0.89
CA LEU A 150 -9.91 6.57 1.95
C LEU A 150 -8.65 7.43 1.87
N ALA A 151 -7.49 6.82 1.65
CA ALA A 151 -6.23 7.53 1.46
C ALA A 151 -6.32 8.50 0.28
N MET A 152 -6.88 8.07 -0.86
CA MET A 152 -7.05 8.94 -2.02
C MET A 152 -8.02 10.10 -1.75
N ARG A 153 -9.05 9.91 -0.92
CA ARG A 153 -10.00 10.98 -0.59
C ARG A 153 -9.46 11.99 0.42
N TYR A 154 -8.73 11.53 1.42
CA TYR A 154 -8.19 12.38 2.48
C TYR A 154 -6.83 12.95 2.10
N GLY A 155 -6.00 12.20 1.39
CA GLY A 155 -4.62 12.50 1.04
C GLY A 155 -4.41 13.05 -0.36
N ARG A 156 -5.47 13.28 -1.17
CA ARG A 156 -5.35 13.72 -2.58
C ARG A 156 -4.39 14.89 -2.85
N ARG A 157 -4.23 15.79 -1.87
CA ARG A 157 -3.39 17.00 -1.98
C ARG A 157 -2.11 16.91 -1.15
N GLY A 158 -1.93 15.84 -0.40
CA GLY A 158 -0.75 15.57 0.43
C GLY A 158 0.06 14.42 -0.14
N SER A 159 1.09 14.02 0.60
CA SER A 159 1.89 12.86 0.23
C SER A 159 1.30 11.57 0.79
N ILE A 160 1.40 10.45 0.08
CA ILE A 160 0.87 9.15 0.52
C ILE A 160 2.01 8.13 0.57
N ALA A 161 2.23 7.51 1.73
CA ALA A 161 3.09 6.34 1.90
C ALA A 161 2.24 5.10 2.17
N VAL A 162 2.34 4.09 1.33
CA VAL A 162 1.66 2.79 1.51
C VAL A 162 2.65 1.75 2.00
N VAL A 163 2.36 1.11 3.14
CA VAL A 163 3.05 -0.13 3.56
C VAL A 163 2.17 -1.29 3.13
N GLU A 164 2.62 -2.06 2.14
CA GLU A 164 1.79 -3.13 1.54
C GLU A 164 1.63 -4.32 2.46
N ASP A 165 0.48 -4.99 2.35
CA ASP A 165 0.24 -6.31 2.92
C ASP A 165 0.35 -7.37 1.82
N PRO A 166 0.91 -8.57 2.06
CA PRO A 166 1.01 -9.62 1.05
C PRO A 166 -0.34 -10.03 0.42
N SER A 167 -1.46 -9.79 1.10
CA SER A 167 -2.79 -10.10 0.58
C SER A 167 -3.33 -9.08 -0.43
N TRP A 168 -2.72 -7.90 -0.53
CA TRP A 168 -3.15 -6.85 -1.45
C TRP A 168 -1.96 -6.03 -1.95
N LEU A 169 -1.69 -6.10 -3.26
CA LEU A 169 -0.57 -5.42 -3.90
C LEU A 169 -0.97 -4.02 -4.37
N ALA A 170 -0.14 -3.02 -4.10
CA ALA A 170 -0.38 -1.63 -4.48
C ALA A 170 0.28 -1.27 -5.83
N ASP A 171 0.88 -2.24 -6.52
CA ASP A 171 1.61 -2.04 -7.78
C ASP A 171 0.78 -1.32 -8.85
N ARG A 172 -0.49 -1.73 -9.06
CA ARG A 172 -1.38 -1.08 -10.04
C ARG A 172 -1.77 0.33 -9.63
N TRP A 173 -1.94 0.60 -8.34
CA TRP A 173 -2.16 1.97 -7.86
C TRP A 173 -0.90 2.82 -8.04
N ALA A 174 0.27 2.25 -7.73
CA ALA A 174 1.55 2.91 -7.89
C ALA A 174 1.83 3.28 -9.35
N ASP A 175 1.49 2.40 -10.28
CA ASP A 175 1.52 2.63 -11.74
C ASP A 175 0.71 3.87 -12.15
N GLU A 176 -0.50 4.05 -11.61
CA GLU A 176 -1.40 5.16 -11.98
C GLU A 176 -0.98 6.52 -11.40
N ILE A 177 -0.51 6.54 -10.15
CA ILE A 177 -0.14 7.79 -9.48
C ILE A 177 1.35 8.14 -9.67
N GLY A 178 2.12 7.25 -10.28
CA GLY A 178 3.57 7.41 -10.42
C GLY A 178 4.32 7.27 -9.09
N ALA A 179 3.84 6.39 -8.20
CA ALA A 179 4.46 6.22 -6.89
C ALA A 179 5.85 5.57 -7.00
N ALA A 180 6.74 5.93 -6.09
CA ALA A 180 8.05 5.29 -5.98
C ALA A 180 8.01 4.06 -5.06
N ASN A 181 8.53 2.93 -5.53
CA ASN A 181 8.95 1.85 -4.65
C ASN A 181 10.26 2.26 -3.97
N LEU A 182 10.17 2.65 -2.70
CA LEU A 182 11.32 3.03 -1.89
C LEU A 182 11.86 1.86 -1.04
N GLY A 183 11.22 0.70 -1.10
CA GLY A 183 11.73 -0.55 -0.53
C GLY A 183 12.70 -1.28 -1.44
N SER A 184 12.74 -0.96 -2.74
CA SER A 184 13.71 -1.51 -3.68
C SER A 184 15.01 -0.70 -3.71
N VAL A 185 16.13 -1.38 -3.96
CA VAL A 185 17.43 -0.75 -4.20
C VAL A 185 17.92 -1.19 -5.59
N PRO A 186 18.01 -0.28 -6.58
CA PRO A 186 17.65 1.14 -6.51
C PRO A 186 16.11 1.37 -6.38
N PRO A 187 15.68 2.57 -5.96
CA PRO A 187 14.27 2.93 -5.98
C PRO A 187 13.67 2.81 -7.38
N ARG A 188 12.47 2.22 -7.49
CA ARG A 188 11.76 2.09 -8.76
C ARG A 188 10.61 3.08 -8.82
N ILE A 189 10.64 4.01 -9.77
CA ILE A 189 9.50 4.89 -10.05
C ILE A 189 8.54 4.15 -10.98
N HIS A 190 7.29 4.01 -10.56
CA HIS A 190 6.27 3.40 -11.40
C HIS A 190 5.78 4.37 -12.46
N SER A 191 5.45 3.83 -13.63
CA SER A 191 4.80 4.57 -14.70
C SER A 191 4.03 3.60 -15.58
N VAL A 192 2.89 4.05 -16.08
CA VAL A 192 2.06 3.27 -16.97
C VAL A 192 1.99 3.89 -18.35
N SER A 193 2.22 3.07 -19.37
CA SER A 193 2.08 3.47 -20.77
C SER A 193 0.91 2.70 -21.39
N ARG A 194 -0.02 3.43 -22.00
CA ARG A 194 -1.22 2.87 -22.62
C ARG A 194 -1.31 3.30 -24.07
N THR A 195 -1.82 2.40 -24.90
CA THR A 195 -2.28 2.77 -26.23
C THR A 195 -3.46 3.74 -26.13
N PRO A 196 -3.67 4.65 -27.09
CA PRO A 196 -4.82 5.57 -27.09
C PRO A 196 -6.18 4.85 -26.98
N GLU A 197 -6.31 3.67 -27.59
CA GLU A 197 -7.54 2.88 -27.52
C GLU A 197 -7.83 2.36 -26.11
N HIS A 198 -6.83 1.79 -25.44
CA HIS A 198 -6.94 1.35 -24.05
C HIS A 198 -7.37 2.52 -23.14
N GLU A 199 -6.69 3.65 -23.24
CA GLU A 199 -6.99 4.86 -22.45
C GLU A 199 -8.42 5.37 -22.72
N ARG A 200 -8.86 5.35 -23.98
CA ARG A 200 -10.24 5.72 -24.36
C ARG A 200 -11.27 4.85 -23.66
N ILE A 201 -11.04 3.53 -23.60
CA ILE A 201 -12.00 2.61 -22.99
C ILE A 201 -12.06 2.81 -21.47
N LEU A 202 -10.92 3.01 -20.78
CA LEU A 202 -10.90 3.30 -19.34
C LEU A 202 -11.66 4.60 -19.00
N LYS A 203 -11.50 5.65 -19.82
CA LYS A 203 -12.28 6.89 -19.70
C LYS A 203 -13.78 6.68 -19.94
N ALA A 204 -14.14 5.84 -20.91
CA ALA A 204 -15.53 5.50 -21.16
C ALA A 204 -16.15 4.72 -20.00
N ILE A 205 -15.38 3.85 -19.33
CA ILE A 205 -15.81 3.14 -18.11
C ILE A 205 -16.11 4.14 -16.99
N ASP A 206 -15.23 5.11 -16.77
CA ASP A 206 -15.48 6.21 -15.80
C ASP A 206 -16.76 6.97 -16.14
N TRP A 207 -16.96 7.33 -17.41
CA TRP A 207 -18.17 8.04 -17.85
C TRP A 207 -19.45 7.23 -17.59
N ALA A 208 -19.45 5.95 -17.95
CA ALA A 208 -20.55 5.03 -17.65
C ALA A 208 -20.77 4.85 -16.14
N GLY A 209 -19.73 5.10 -15.35
CA GLY A 209 -19.68 4.97 -13.90
C GLY A 209 -20.09 6.18 -13.10
N ASN A 210 -20.58 7.24 -13.73
CA ASN A 210 -20.92 8.47 -13.00
C ASN A 210 -21.86 8.21 -11.80
N ASN A 211 -22.76 7.22 -11.92
CA ASN A 211 -23.68 6.78 -10.87
C ASN A 211 -23.28 5.44 -10.19
N GLY A 212 -22.02 5.01 -10.30
CA GLY A 212 -21.46 3.84 -9.60
C GLY A 212 -21.71 2.49 -10.27
N TRP A 213 -22.09 2.47 -11.55
CA TRP A 213 -22.36 1.24 -12.34
C TRP A 213 -23.43 0.31 -11.75
N HIS A 214 -24.27 0.81 -10.84
CA HIS A 214 -25.30 0.01 -10.16
C HIS A 214 -26.63 -0.01 -10.91
N ASP A 215 -26.88 0.99 -11.76
CA ASP A 215 -28.10 1.10 -12.55
C ASP A 215 -28.03 0.22 -13.82
N ALA A 216 -29.20 -0.10 -14.38
CA ALA A 216 -29.28 -0.97 -15.56
C ALA A 216 -28.52 -0.41 -16.78
N PRO A 217 -28.60 0.91 -17.11
CA PRO A 217 -27.83 1.48 -18.21
C PRO A 217 -26.31 1.44 -17.96
N GLY A 218 -25.83 1.97 -16.83
CA GLY A 218 -24.40 2.04 -16.52
C GLY A 218 -23.77 0.65 -16.42
N LYS A 219 -24.49 -0.33 -15.89
CA LYS A 219 -24.03 -1.72 -15.87
C LYS A 219 -23.95 -2.35 -17.27
N ARG A 220 -24.92 -2.06 -18.16
CA ARG A 220 -24.89 -2.55 -19.55
C ARG A 220 -23.68 -1.99 -20.30
N ASP A 221 -23.45 -0.68 -20.19
CA ASP A 221 -22.29 -0.03 -20.79
C ASP A 221 -20.97 -0.54 -20.21
N LEU A 222 -20.91 -0.72 -18.89
CA LEU A 222 -19.74 -1.32 -18.24
C LEU A 222 -19.42 -2.70 -18.83
N ILE A 223 -20.41 -3.59 -18.94
CA ILE A 223 -20.20 -4.94 -19.49
C ILE A 223 -19.69 -4.87 -20.94
N ARG A 224 -20.26 -3.98 -21.77
CA ARG A 224 -19.80 -3.78 -23.14
C ARG A 224 -18.34 -3.29 -23.18
N LEU A 225 -18.00 -2.27 -22.39
CA LEU A 225 -16.66 -1.67 -22.37
C LEU A 225 -15.59 -2.61 -21.79
N LEU A 226 -15.92 -3.39 -20.76
CA LEU A 226 -15.04 -4.46 -20.28
C LEU A 226 -14.86 -5.55 -21.33
N GLY A 227 -15.89 -5.83 -22.14
CA GLY A 227 -15.78 -6.67 -23.33
C GLY A 227 -14.84 -6.11 -24.39
N GLU A 228 -14.85 -4.79 -24.62
CA GLU A 228 -13.89 -4.09 -25.50
C GLU A 228 -12.46 -4.22 -24.98
N LEU A 229 -12.20 -3.96 -23.69
CA LEU A 229 -10.87 -4.17 -23.08
C LEU A 229 -10.38 -5.61 -23.25
N ASN A 230 -11.28 -6.56 -23.04
CA ASN A 230 -10.98 -7.97 -23.21
C ASN A 230 -10.69 -8.31 -24.69
N GLY A 231 -11.42 -7.71 -25.63
CA GLY A 231 -11.22 -7.87 -27.07
C GLY A 231 -9.84 -7.42 -27.55
N ILE A 232 -9.26 -6.40 -26.92
CA ILE A 232 -7.90 -5.93 -27.18
C ILE A 232 -6.83 -6.59 -26.29
N GLY A 233 -7.22 -7.58 -25.47
CA GLY A 233 -6.30 -8.30 -24.58
C GLY A 233 -5.73 -7.45 -23.44
N LYS A 234 -6.46 -6.41 -23.01
CA LYS A 234 -6.04 -5.45 -21.96
C LYS A 234 -6.96 -5.47 -20.72
N LEU A 235 -7.80 -6.49 -20.56
CA LEU A 235 -8.62 -6.60 -19.35
C LEU A 235 -7.79 -7.12 -18.17
N ASP A 236 -7.30 -6.20 -17.34
CA ASP A 236 -6.67 -6.48 -16.04
C ASP A 236 -7.52 -5.87 -14.91
N LYS A 237 -7.85 -6.67 -13.90
CA LYS A 237 -8.72 -6.22 -12.80
C LYS A 237 -8.06 -5.12 -11.97
N GLY A 238 -6.80 -5.32 -11.59
CA GLY A 238 -6.09 -4.39 -10.72
C GLY A 238 -5.90 -3.04 -11.43
N GLU A 239 -5.57 -3.06 -12.71
CA GLU A 239 -5.44 -1.86 -13.55
C GLU A 239 -6.76 -1.11 -13.66
N VAL A 240 -7.86 -1.78 -14.02
CA VAL A 240 -9.17 -1.13 -14.16
C VAL A 240 -9.60 -0.49 -12.84
N VAL A 241 -9.42 -1.16 -11.71
CA VAL A 241 -9.76 -0.62 -10.39
C VAL A 241 -8.85 0.54 -10.00
N ALA A 242 -7.54 0.41 -10.20
CA ALA A 242 -6.57 1.46 -9.90
C ALA A 242 -6.84 2.73 -10.72
N TYR A 243 -7.12 2.59 -12.02
CA TYR A 243 -7.48 3.72 -12.88
C TYR A 243 -8.71 4.46 -12.35
N GLN A 244 -9.78 3.73 -12.02
CA GLN A 244 -11.01 4.33 -11.50
C GLN A 244 -10.83 4.93 -10.10
N LEU A 245 -9.96 4.35 -9.27
CA LEU A 245 -9.61 4.89 -7.97
C LEU A 245 -8.88 6.24 -8.07
N VAL A 246 -7.94 6.38 -9.03
CA VAL A 246 -7.12 7.60 -9.17
C VAL A 246 -7.81 8.68 -10.00
N HIS A 247 -8.44 8.29 -11.12
CA HIS A 247 -8.98 9.22 -12.11
C HIS A 247 -10.52 9.30 -12.09
N GLY A 248 -11.20 8.31 -11.53
CA GLY A 248 -12.64 8.17 -11.62
C GLY A 248 -13.41 9.25 -10.86
N ARG A 249 -14.53 9.69 -11.44
CA ARG A 249 -15.49 10.60 -10.78
C ARG A 249 -16.19 9.93 -9.61
N ASN A 250 -16.46 8.63 -9.74
CA ASN A 250 -17.11 7.81 -8.71
C ASN A 250 -16.16 6.74 -8.18
N HIS A 251 -15.19 7.17 -7.39
CA HIS A 251 -14.19 6.31 -6.76
C HIS A 251 -14.62 5.79 -5.38
N ARG A 252 -15.91 5.80 -5.05
CA ARG A 252 -16.36 5.31 -3.73
C ARG A 252 -16.16 3.80 -3.62
N TYR A 253 -15.75 3.33 -2.44
CA TYR A 253 -15.47 1.91 -2.19
C TYR A 253 -16.58 0.96 -2.70
N GLN A 254 -17.86 1.28 -2.46
CA GLN A 254 -18.98 0.43 -2.92
C GLN A 254 -19.09 0.35 -4.46
N SER A 255 -18.83 1.46 -5.14
CA SER A 255 -18.81 1.52 -6.60
C SER A 255 -17.65 0.70 -7.16
N LEU A 256 -16.44 0.86 -6.60
CA LEU A 256 -15.25 0.10 -6.99
C LEU A 256 -15.40 -1.41 -6.73
N LEU A 257 -16.01 -1.79 -5.60
CA LEU A 257 -16.32 -3.20 -5.31
C LEU A 257 -17.35 -3.77 -6.31
N GLY A 258 -18.31 -2.94 -6.76
CA GLY A 258 -19.27 -3.30 -7.80
C GLY A 258 -18.59 -3.54 -9.16
N LEU A 259 -17.61 -2.70 -9.49
CA LEU A 259 -16.76 -2.80 -10.68
C LEU A 259 -15.92 -4.08 -10.66
N GLU A 260 -15.19 -4.36 -9.56
CA GLU A 260 -14.41 -5.60 -9.37
C GLU A 260 -15.26 -6.84 -9.67
N LYS A 261 -16.46 -6.89 -9.10
CA LYS A 261 -17.40 -8.00 -9.31
C LYS A 261 -17.83 -8.15 -10.78
N GLN A 262 -17.89 -7.08 -11.57
CA GLN A 262 -18.19 -7.23 -13.00
C GLN A 262 -16.98 -7.70 -13.79
N VAL A 263 -15.79 -7.22 -13.46
CA VAL A 263 -14.54 -7.68 -14.08
C VAL A 263 -14.35 -9.18 -13.84
N ASP A 264 -14.49 -9.63 -12.59
CA ASP A 264 -14.38 -11.06 -12.22
C ASP A 264 -15.37 -11.94 -12.98
N LYS A 265 -16.60 -11.45 -13.21
CA LYS A 265 -17.61 -12.20 -14.00
C LYS A 265 -17.21 -12.36 -15.45
N ILE A 266 -16.52 -11.39 -16.04
CA ILE A 266 -16.10 -11.46 -17.44
C ILE A 266 -14.88 -12.37 -17.58
N ILE A 267 -13.92 -12.26 -16.66
CA ILE A 267 -12.75 -13.13 -16.61
C ILE A 267 -13.17 -14.59 -16.34
N GLY A 268 -14.03 -14.84 -15.35
CA GLY A 268 -14.44 -16.17 -14.93
C GLY A 268 -15.40 -16.90 -15.88
N ARG A 269 -16.02 -16.23 -16.86
CA ARG A 269 -16.91 -16.87 -17.84
C ARG A 269 -16.19 -17.67 -18.94
N ARG A 270 -14.86 -17.69 -18.94
CA ARG A 270 -14.04 -18.34 -19.97
C ARG A 270 -13.05 -19.39 -19.44
N GLY A 271 -13.04 -19.64 -18.13
CA GLY A 271 -12.36 -20.79 -17.52
C GLY A 271 -13.32 -21.96 -17.36
#